data_AF-A0A6N3ITY3-F1
#
_entry.id   AF-A0A6N3ITY3-F1
#
_cell.length_a   1.000
_cell.length_b   1.000
_cell.length_c   1.000
_cell.angle_alpha   90.00
_cell.angle_beta   90.00
_cell.angle_gamma   90.00
#
_symmetry.space_group_name_H-M   'P 1'
#
loop_
_entity.id
_entity.type
_entity.pdbx_description
1 polymer ?
#
loop_
_entity_poly.entity_id
_entity_poly.type
_entity_poly.pdbx_seq_one_letter_code
_entity_poly.pdbx_strand_id
1 'polypeptide(L)'
;MARTGKLGPGLIATGMAVVLAAVLLALLASGPADAASRYKTVTRTFSNAQPIAVPDAATEFTSGAAKPYPSEISVAGFRKGKVLDANVTLKGFGHAVPEDVHVMLSHGATNRTVLSSVGGGVSVNDITLRLDDEAALPMGYGGGLISGTFKPTNVWDGDFFPAPAPAASDLDKLSGFDGSNPNGPWQLWIRDSLGDYVGQVDGGWSVTIKARVLR
;
A
#
# COMPACT_ATOMS: atom_id res chain seq x y z
N MET A 1 -35.37 41.67 -97.20
CA MET A 1 -35.64 41.31 -95.78
C MET A 1 -34.43 40.57 -95.25
N ALA A 2 -33.59 41.25 -94.46
CA ALA A 2 -32.26 40.81 -94.08
C ALA A 2 -32.26 40.09 -92.71
N ARG A 3 -31.42 39.04 -92.61
CA ARG A 3 -31.07 38.30 -91.39
C ARG A 3 -30.28 39.18 -90.40
N THR A 4 -30.61 39.04 -89.12
CA THR A 4 -29.77 39.33 -87.94
C THR A 4 -30.13 38.23 -86.92
N GLY A 5 -29.25 37.54 -86.19
CA GLY A 5 -27.86 37.75 -85.82
C GLY A 5 -27.75 37.43 -84.32
N LYS A 6 -27.38 36.20 -83.95
CA LYS A 6 -27.10 35.75 -82.57
C LYS A 6 -25.89 36.50 -82.00
N LEU A 7 -25.88 36.73 -80.68
CA LEU A 7 -24.81 36.38 -79.72
C LEU A 7 -25.05 37.12 -78.39
N GLY A 8 -25.15 36.36 -77.29
CA GLY A 8 -25.04 36.88 -75.93
C GLY A 8 -23.65 36.57 -75.35
N PRO A 9 -23.05 37.45 -74.54
CA PRO A 9 -21.81 37.17 -73.79
C PRO A 9 -22.16 36.22 -72.61
N GLY A 10 -21.32 35.35 -72.04
CA GLY A 10 -19.87 35.15 -72.08
C GLY A 10 -19.36 35.04 -70.63
N LEU A 11 -18.82 33.86 -70.25
CA LEU A 11 -17.83 33.58 -69.18
C LEU A 11 -18.29 33.82 -67.69
N ILE A 12 -17.93 33.13 -66.60
CA ILE A 12 -16.90 32.15 -66.16
C ILE A 12 -17.35 31.51 -64.81
N ALA A 13 -16.81 30.32 -64.51
CA ALA A 13 -16.48 29.73 -63.19
C ALA A 13 -17.52 28.92 -62.39
N THR A 14 -17.38 27.61 -62.56
CA THR A 14 -17.32 26.55 -61.53
C THR A 14 -17.29 27.02 -60.07
N GLY A 15 -18.34 26.67 -59.32
CA GLY A 15 -18.42 26.83 -57.87
C GLY A 15 -18.72 25.52 -57.14
N MET A 16 -17.77 25.14 -56.29
CA MET A 16 -17.86 24.22 -55.14
C MET A 16 -18.02 22.71 -55.36
N ALA A 17 -16.85 22.08 -55.36
CA ALA A 17 -16.64 20.74 -54.88
C ALA A 17 -16.83 20.65 -53.34
N VAL A 18 -17.26 19.47 -52.90
CA VAL A 18 -17.11 18.87 -51.56
C VAL A 18 -17.90 19.50 -50.41
N VAL A 19 -19.14 19.01 -50.21
CA VAL A 19 -19.76 18.94 -48.88
C VAL A 19 -20.01 17.46 -48.56
N LEU A 20 -18.96 16.73 -48.22
CA LEU A 20 -19.04 15.39 -47.60
C LEU A 20 -17.67 15.00 -47.01
N ALA A 21 -17.17 15.80 -46.08
CA ALA A 21 -16.00 15.45 -45.27
C ALA A 21 -16.06 16.07 -43.85
N ALA A 22 -17.27 16.26 -43.30
CA ALA A 22 -17.44 16.83 -41.96
C ALA A 22 -18.20 15.94 -40.97
N VAL A 23 -18.56 14.70 -41.36
CA VAL A 23 -19.23 13.74 -40.45
C VAL A 23 -18.35 12.52 -40.11
N LEU A 24 -17.18 12.39 -40.74
CA LEU A 24 -16.23 11.29 -40.44
C LEU A 24 -14.95 11.77 -39.73
N LEU A 25 -15.04 12.83 -38.93
CA LEU A 25 -13.96 13.29 -38.05
C LEU A 25 -14.43 13.60 -36.62
N ALA A 26 -15.53 12.99 -36.19
CA ALA A 26 -16.00 13.07 -34.80
C ALA A 26 -15.79 11.75 -34.02
N LEU A 27 -15.08 10.77 -34.58
CA LEU A 27 -14.83 9.47 -33.93
C LEU A 27 -13.40 9.25 -33.41
N LEU A 28 -12.51 10.25 -33.45
CA LEU A 28 -11.10 10.07 -33.06
C LEU A 28 -10.55 11.07 -32.03
N ALA A 29 -11.40 11.87 -31.39
CA ALA A 29 -10.95 12.85 -30.39
C ALA A 29 -11.32 12.46 -28.94
N SER A 30 -11.02 11.23 -28.50
CA SER A 30 -10.90 10.96 -27.07
C SER A 30 -9.52 11.46 -26.60
N GLY A 31 -9.43 12.76 -26.30
CA GLY A 31 -8.19 13.39 -25.83
C GLY A 31 -7.74 12.87 -24.45
N PRO A 32 -6.53 13.26 -23.99
CA PRO A 32 -5.97 12.84 -22.69
C PRO A 32 -6.84 13.20 -21.46
N ALA A 33 -7.79 14.14 -21.59
CA ALA A 33 -8.78 14.44 -20.56
C ALA A 33 -9.69 13.24 -20.23
N ASP A 34 -9.96 12.36 -21.21
CA ASP A 34 -10.76 11.14 -21.01
C ASP A 34 -9.99 10.03 -20.28
N ALA A 35 -8.65 10.09 -20.24
CA ALA A 35 -7.82 9.12 -19.52
C ALA A 35 -7.77 9.40 -18.00
N ALA A 36 -7.77 10.68 -17.59
CA ALA A 36 -7.88 11.07 -16.18
C ALA A 36 -9.26 10.75 -15.58
N SER A 37 -10.30 10.66 -16.43
CA SER A 37 -11.67 10.25 -16.05
C SER A 37 -11.82 8.74 -15.77
N ARG A 38 -10.87 7.88 -16.16
CA ARG A 38 -11.05 6.41 -16.03
C ARG A 38 -10.70 5.84 -14.67
N TYR A 39 -9.95 6.57 -13.86
CA TYR A 39 -9.48 6.09 -12.56
C TYR A 39 -10.05 6.93 -11.41
N LYS A 40 -10.15 6.32 -10.24
CA LYS A 40 -10.47 7.00 -8.98
C LYS A 40 -9.52 6.52 -7.89
N THR A 41 -9.34 7.32 -6.85
CA THR A 41 -8.64 6.89 -5.64
C THR A 41 -9.65 6.30 -4.67
N VAL A 42 -9.32 5.16 -4.08
CA VAL A 42 -10.11 4.51 -3.03
C VAL A 42 -9.18 4.17 -1.89
N THR A 43 -9.62 4.45 -0.66
CA THR A 43 -8.96 3.99 0.55
C THR A 43 -9.82 2.92 1.21
N ARG A 44 -9.22 1.79 1.57
CA ARG A 44 -9.91 0.71 2.29
C ARG A 44 -9.02 0.15 3.38
N THR A 45 -9.63 -0.22 4.49
CA THR A 45 -8.96 -0.93 5.58
C THR A 45 -9.41 -2.38 5.58
N PHE A 46 -8.44 -3.28 5.68
CA PHE A 46 -8.64 -4.71 5.87
C PHE A 46 -8.03 -5.10 7.20
N SER A 47 -8.61 -6.05 7.91
CA SER A 47 -8.18 -6.40 9.27
C SER A 47 -8.21 -7.90 9.47
N ASN A 48 -7.23 -8.39 10.23
CA ASN A 48 -7.27 -9.70 10.85
C ASN A 48 -7.23 -9.48 12.37
N ALA A 49 -8.36 -9.78 13.03
CA ALA A 49 -8.52 -9.58 14.48
C ALA A 49 -8.06 -10.80 15.30
N GLN A 50 -7.47 -11.82 14.68
CA GLN A 50 -6.89 -12.95 15.40
C GLN A 50 -5.73 -12.44 16.28
N PRO A 51 -5.74 -12.73 17.59
CA PRO A 51 -4.62 -12.41 18.47
C PRO A 51 -3.32 -13.04 17.96
N ILE A 52 -2.21 -12.32 18.11
CA ILE A 52 -0.87 -12.79 17.76
C ILE A 52 -0.05 -12.91 19.05
N ALA A 53 0.37 -14.12 19.42
CA ALA A 53 1.30 -14.34 20.54
C ALA A 53 2.74 -14.09 20.09
N VAL A 54 3.55 -13.42 20.91
CA VAL A 54 4.93 -13.04 20.59
C VAL A 54 5.85 -13.46 21.75
N PRO A 55 6.69 -14.51 21.61
CA PRO A 55 6.68 -15.52 20.54
C PRO A 55 5.52 -16.54 20.69
N ASP A 56 5.47 -17.57 19.83
CA ASP A 56 4.50 -18.68 19.92
C ASP A 56 4.55 -19.31 21.32
N ALA A 57 3.48 -19.07 22.08
CA ALA A 57 3.24 -19.50 23.45
C ALA A 57 4.05 -20.73 23.90
N ALA A 58 5.21 -20.49 24.51
CA ALA A 58 5.95 -21.48 25.29
C ALA A 58 6.64 -20.80 26.48
N THR A 59 6.16 -21.11 27.69
CA THR A 59 6.84 -21.02 28.99
C THR A 59 8.11 -20.13 29.08
N GLU A 60 7.95 -18.87 29.50
CA GLU A 60 8.89 -17.91 30.15
C GLU A 60 10.40 -17.88 29.82
N PHE A 61 10.90 -18.57 28.79
CA PHE A 61 12.31 -18.56 28.38
C PHE A 61 12.49 -18.80 26.88
N THR A 62 11.55 -18.34 26.06
CA THR A 62 11.56 -18.58 24.61
C THR A 62 11.65 -17.29 23.84
N SER A 63 12.52 -17.28 22.82
CA SER A 63 12.47 -16.33 21.71
C SER A 63 12.02 -17.07 20.45
N GLY A 64 11.57 -16.36 19.42
CA GLY A 64 11.20 -17.00 18.16
C GLY A 64 10.06 -16.34 17.40
N ALA A 65 9.57 -17.06 16.39
CA ALA A 65 8.42 -16.64 15.61
C ALA A 65 7.18 -16.48 16.49
N ALA A 66 6.35 -15.51 16.15
CA ALA A 66 5.03 -15.33 16.74
C ALA A 66 4.06 -16.46 16.35
N LYS A 67 2.82 -16.39 16.85
CA LYS A 67 1.72 -17.24 16.38
C LYS A 67 0.41 -16.47 16.25
N PRO A 68 -0.24 -16.50 15.07
CA PRO A 68 0.19 -17.18 13.84
C PRO A 68 1.42 -16.53 13.19
N TYR A 69 2.13 -17.30 12.35
CA TYR A 69 3.30 -16.84 11.62
C TYR A 69 3.34 -17.46 10.20
N PRO A 70 2.97 -16.71 9.16
CA PRO A 70 2.55 -15.30 9.19
C PRO A 70 1.13 -15.13 9.77
N SER A 71 0.81 -13.90 10.20
CA SER A 71 -0.57 -13.44 10.29
C SER A 71 -0.97 -12.81 8.96
N GLU A 72 -1.97 -13.37 8.28
CA GLU A 72 -2.35 -12.95 6.92
C GLU A 72 -3.65 -12.14 6.89
N ILE A 73 -3.71 -11.16 5.97
CA ILE A 73 -4.91 -10.47 5.52
C ILE A 73 -5.05 -10.67 4.00
N SER A 74 -6.15 -11.26 3.55
CA SER A 74 -6.47 -11.35 2.13
C SER A 74 -7.12 -10.06 1.63
N VAL A 75 -6.44 -9.31 0.78
CA VAL A 75 -6.92 -8.04 0.21
C VAL A 75 -7.52 -8.27 -1.19
N ALA A 76 -8.71 -7.73 -1.43
CA ALA A 76 -9.39 -7.82 -2.72
C ALA A 76 -10.27 -6.60 -3.01
N GLY A 77 -10.69 -6.44 -4.27
CA GLY A 77 -11.67 -5.43 -4.71
C GLY A 77 -11.06 -4.15 -5.29
N PHE A 78 -9.77 -4.13 -5.61
CA PHE A 78 -9.12 -3.03 -6.30
C PHE A 78 -8.95 -3.34 -7.80
N ARG A 79 -9.97 -3.03 -8.61
CA ARG A 79 -9.98 -3.30 -10.06
C ARG A 79 -8.85 -2.56 -10.77
N LYS A 80 -7.88 -3.30 -11.36
CA LYS A 80 -6.64 -2.75 -11.95
C LYS A 80 -5.94 -1.76 -10.99
N GLY A 81 -5.94 -2.11 -9.71
CA GLY A 81 -5.44 -1.27 -8.63
C GLY A 81 -3.93 -1.04 -8.70
N LYS A 82 -3.50 0.14 -8.25
CA LYS A 82 -2.12 0.44 -7.90
C LYS A 82 -2.08 1.11 -6.53
N VAL A 83 -1.28 0.57 -5.60
CA VAL A 83 -1.02 1.18 -4.29
C VAL A 83 -0.46 2.60 -4.49
N LEU A 84 -0.95 3.52 -3.69
CA LEU A 84 -0.46 4.90 -3.58
C LEU A 84 0.05 5.25 -2.18
N ASP A 85 -0.38 4.46 -1.19
CA ASP A 85 -0.02 4.59 0.23
C ASP A 85 -0.56 3.32 0.95
N ALA A 86 0.22 2.81 1.90
CA ALA A 86 -0.11 1.65 2.71
C ALA A 86 0.28 1.93 4.16
N ASN A 87 -0.66 1.74 5.09
CA ASN A 87 -0.49 2.00 6.51
C ASN A 87 -0.83 0.76 7.34
N VAL A 88 0.00 0.45 8.34
CA VAL A 88 -0.20 -0.70 9.24
C VAL A 88 -0.74 -0.22 10.57
N THR A 89 -1.63 -0.98 11.20
CA THR A 89 -2.03 -0.75 12.60
C THR A 89 -1.94 -2.05 13.37
N LEU A 90 -1.19 -2.04 14.46
CA LEU A 90 -1.13 -3.10 15.47
C LEU A 90 -2.03 -2.70 16.63
N LYS A 91 -2.98 -3.57 17.02
CA LYS A 91 -3.97 -3.27 18.07
C LYS A 91 -3.73 -4.17 19.28
N GLY A 92 -3.69 -3.58 20.47
CA GLY A 92 -3.42 -4.31 21.69
C GLY A 92 -1.98 -4.86 21.73
N PHE A 93 -1.02 -4.09 21.21
CA PHE A 93 0.40 -4.44 21.30
C PHE A 93 0.85 -4.37 22.76
N GLY A 94 1.54 -5.41 23.21
CA GLY A 94 2.15 -5.46 24.53
C GLY A 94 3.40 -6.34 24.52
N HIS A 95 4.43 -5.93 25.25
CA HIS A 95 5.65 -6.69 25.49
C HIS A 95 6.36 -6.12 26.72
N ALA A 96 7.08 -6.95 27.48
CA ALA A 96 7.87 -6.47 28.60
C ALA A 96 9.11 -5.68 28.13
N VAL A 97 9.66 -6.06 26.98
CA VAL A 97 10.84 -5.43 26.37
C VAL A 97 10.57 -5.22 24.86
N PRO A 98 9.90 -4.12 24.46
CA PRO A 98 9.52 -3.90 23.06
C PRO A 98 10.67 -3.93 22.04
N GLU A 99 11.91 -3.65 22.44
CA GLU A 99 13.05 -3.69 21.51
C GLU A 99 13.35 -5.08 20.96
N ASP A 100 12.90 -6.13 21.67
CA ASP A 100 13.07 -7.52 21.26
C ASP A 100 12.07 -7.93 20.16
N VAL A 101 11.02 -7.14 19.94
CA VAL A 101 9.97 -7.43 18.96
C VAL A 101 10.31 -6.83 17.61
N HIS A 102 10.39 -7.68 16.59
CA HIS A 102 10.62 -7.31 15.20
C HIS A 102 9.41 -7.65 14.35
N VAL A 103 8.98 -6.72 13.49
CA VAL A 103 7.79 -6.84 12.64
C VAL A 103 8.16 -6.54 11.21
N MET A 104 7.89 -7.50 10.32
CA MET A 104 8.04 -7.35 8.88
C MET A 104 6.68 -7.50 8.19
N LEU A 105 6.34 -6.55 7.31
CA LEU A 105 5.20 -6.63 6.41
C LEU A 105 5.68 -7.14 5.05
N SER A 106 4.99 -8.10 4.45
CA SER A 106 5.25 -8.53 3.07
C SER A 106 3.99 -8.58 2.21
N HIS A 107 4.16 -8.26 0.94
CA HIS A 107 3.15 -8.36 -0.09
C HIS A 107 3.78 -8.60 -1.46
N GLY A 108 3.37 -9.68 -2.13
CA GLY A 108 4.01 -10.13 -3.37
C GLY A 108 5.49 -10.45 -3.14
N ALA A 109 6.38 -9.83 -3.92
CA ALA A 109 7.83 -9.99 -3.80
C ALA A 109 8.50 -8.93 -2.91
N THR A 110 7.72 -8.01 -2.33
CA THR A 110 8.23 -6.90 -1.52
C THR A 110 7.99 -7.16 -0.04
N ASN A 111 8.98 -6.83 0.80
CA ASN A 111 8.83 -6.78 2.24
C ASN A 111 9.48 -5.52 2.84
N ARG A 112 9.03 -5.15 4.04
CA ARG A 112 9.54 -4.02 4.82
C ARG A 112 9.59 -4.39 6.30
N THR A 113 10.70 -4.12 6.97
CA THR A 113 10.82 -4.29 8.42
C THR A 113 10.35 -3.00 9.07
N VAL A 114 9.08 -3.00 9.49
CA VAL A 114 8.35 -1.78 9.84
C VAL A 114 8.48 -1.39 11.30
N LEU A 115 8.94 -2.31 12.15
CA LEU A 115 9.24 -2.09 13.56
C LEU A 115 10.36 -3.04 13.95
N SER A 116 11.50 -2.52 14.38
CA SER A 116 12.61 -3.32 14.90
C SER A 116 13.49 -2.47 15.81
N SER A 117 13.84 -3.02 16.98
CA SER A 117 14.75 -2.38 17.95
C SER A 117 14.27 -1.00 18.42
N VAL A 118 12.99 -0.88 18.76
CA VAL A 118 12.36 0.37 19.24
C VAL A 118 11.68 0.19 20.58
N GLY A 119 11.49 1.28 21.33
CA GLY A 119 10.83 1.28 22.64
C GLY A 119 11.74 0.96 23.83
N GLY A 120 12.85 0.23 23.62
CA GLY A 120 13.77 -0.22 24.67
C GLY A 120 13.13 -1.23 25.63
N GLY A 121 13.75 -1.44 26.78
CA GLY A 121 13.25 -2.33 27.85
C GLY A 121 12.12 -1.80 28.73
N VAL A 122 11.31 -0.84 28.25
CA VAL A 122 10.15 -0.33 29.01
C VAL A 122 8.91 -1.09 28.59
N SER A 123 8.33 -1.84 29.53
CA SER A 123 7.12 -2.63 29.28
C SER A 123 5.95 -1.76 28.80
N VAL A 124 5.25 -2.28 27.80
CA VAL A 124 4.02 -1.70 27.28
C VAL A 124 2.93 -2.75 27.27
N ASN A 125 1.69 -2.30 27.45
CA ASN A 125 0.52 -3.15 27.44
C ASN A 125 -0.64 -2.41 26.79
N ASP A 126 -1.38 -3.12 25.93
CA ASP A 126 -2.60 -2.64 25.27
C ASP A 126 -2.42 -1.28 24.54
N ILE A 127 -1.30 -1.10 23.82
CA ILE A 127 -1.10 0.09 22.99
C ILE A 127 -1.50 -0.16 21.54
N THR A 128 -1.90 0.91 20.85
CA THR A 128 -2.18 0.88 19.40
C THR A 128 -1.13 1.66 18.65
N LEU A 129 -0.34 0.94 17.84
CA LEU A 129 0.71 1.52 16.99
C LEU A 129 0.19 1.62 15.55
N ARG A 130 0.19 2.83 14.99
CA ARG A 130 -0.08 3.07 13.57
C ARG A 130 1.23 3.42 12.87
N LEU A 131 1.59 2.65 11.86
CA LEU A 131 2.81 2.82 11.07
C LEU A 131 2.43 3.41 9.72
N ASP A 132 2.95 4.60 9.45
CA ASP A 132 2.68 5.41 8.27
C ASP A 132 3.95 6.21 7.96
N ASP A 133 4.60 5.97 6.81
CA ASP A 133 5.87 6.62 6.49
C ASP A 133 5.75 8.12 6.16
N GLU A 134 4.52 8.62 6.00
CA GLU A 134 4.19 10.04 5.97
C GLU A 134 3.90 10.65 7.35
N ALA A 135 3.90 9.86 8.43
CA ALA A 135 3.75 10.38 9.79
C ALA A 135 4.84 11.38 10.17
N ALA A 136 4.56 12.26 11.14
CA ALA A 136 5.50 13.32 11.51
C ALA A 136 6.76 12.81 12.23
N LEU A 137 6.61 11.81 13.10
CA LEU A 137 7.65 11.36 14.01
C LEU A 137 7.99 9.88 13.78
N PRO A 138 9.28 9.47 13.86
CA PRO A 138 9.65 8.07 13.92
C PRO A 138 9.31 7.47 15.29
N MET A 139 9.41 6.15 15.40
CA MET A 139 9.41 5.48 16.71
C MET A 139 10.71 5.79 17.45
N GLY A 140 10.62 5.99 18.77
CA GLY A 140 11.80 6.21 19.60
C GLY A 140 12.56 4.90 19.84
N TYR A 141 13.90 4.95 19.80
CA TYR A 141 14.74 3.82 20.20
C TYR A 141 14.53 3.41 21.66
N GLY A 142 14.41 4.39 22.57
CA GLY A 142 14.16 4.16 24.00
C GLY A 142 13.13 5.12 24.59
N GLY A 143 12.76 4.87 25.85
CA GLY A 143 11.76 5.68 26.59
C GLY A 143 10.34 5.11 26.56
N GLY A 144 10.16 3.90 26.03
CA GLY A 144 8.86 3.23 25.93
C GLY A 144 8.07 3.63 24.69
N LEU A 145 7.22 2.71 24.23
CA LEU A 145 6.25 2.99 23.18
C LEU A 145 4.93 3.47 23.79
N ILE A 146 4.27 4.40 23.11
CA ILE A 146 2.92 4.85 23.44
C ILE A 146 1.99 4.65 22.25
N SER A 147 0.69 4.63 22.50
CA SER A 147 -0.29 4.63 21.41
C SER A 147 -0.12 5.89 20.54
N GLY A 148 -0.09 5.73 19.23
CA GLY A 148 0.14 6.85 18.33
C GLY A 148 0.28 6.45 16.87
N THR A 149 0.68 7.43 16.06
CA THR A 149 1.04 7.26 14.65
C THR A 149 2.48 7.68 14.47
N PHE A 150 3.28 6.78 13.90
CA PHE A 150 4.72 6.93 13.75
C PHE A 150 5.15 6.46 12.37
N LYS A 151 6.31 6.94 11.92
CA LYS A 151 6.98 6.32 10.78
C LYS A 151 7.38 4.90 11.18
N PRO A 152 7.32 3.93 10.24
CA PRO A 152 8.06 2.69 10.39
C PRO A 152 9.52 2.98 10.79
N THR A 153 10.10 2.12 11.60
CA THR A 153 11.47 2.32 12.09
C THR A 153 12.16 0.99 12.25
N ASN A 154 13.30 0.84 11.59
CA ASN A 154 14.26 -0.22 11.80
C ASN A 154 15.59 0.41 12.25
N VAL A 155 16.00 0.20 13.50
CA VAL A 155 17.18 0.89 14.05
C VAL A 155 18.49 0.24 13.60
N TRP A 156 18.50 -1.08 13.36
CA TRP A 156 19.71 -1.83 13.01
C TRP A 156 19.47 -2.76 11.81
N ASP A 157 20.53 -3.06 11.08
CA ASP A 157 20.47 -4.01 9.96
C ASP A 157 20.58 -5.46 10.45
N GLY A 158 20.20 -6.41 9.60
CA GLY A 158 20.46 -7.84 9.83
C GLY A 158 19.39 -8.56 10.65
N ASP A 159 18.18 -8.02 10.67
CA ASP A 159 17.03 -8.72 11.23
C ASP A 159 16.82 -10.08 10.55
N PHE A 160 16.56 -11.09 11.37
CA PHE A 160 16.31 -12.45 10.88
C PHE A 160 14.90 -12.87 11.23
N PHE A 161 14.17 -13.36 10.23
CA PHE A 161 12.84 -13.95 10.38
C PHE A 161 12.94 -15.42 9.94
N PRO A 162 12.65 -16.40 10.83
CA PRO A 162 12.74 -17.82 10.47
C PRO A 162 11.78 -18.17 9.32
N ALA A 163 12.13 -19.21 8.56
CA ALA A 163 11.25 -19.77 7.55
C ALA A 163 9.88 -20.12 8.16
N PRO A 164 8.76 -19.90 7.44
CA PRO A 164 8.67 -19.64 6.00
C PRO A 164 8.75 -18.16 5.58
N ALA A 165 9.15 -17.24 6.46
CA ALA A 165 9.28 -15.83 6.09
C ALA A 165 10.30 -15.62 4.96
N PRO A 166 10.11 -14.61 4.10
CA PRO A 166 11.15 -14.19 3.16
C PRO A 166 12.37 -13.62 3.93
N ALA A 167 13.52 -13.57 3.27
CA ALA A 167 14.68 -12.87 3.81
C ALA A 167 14.32 -11.41 4.13
N ALA A 168 14.66 -10.95 5.33
CA ALA A 168 14.31 -9.61 5.79
C ALA A 168 14.93 -8.54 4.89
N SER A 169 14.21 -7.43 4.72
CA SER A 169 14.78 -6.22 4.14
C SER A 169 15.15 -5.28 5.26
N ASP A 170 16.31 -4.62 5.16
CA ASP A 170 16.69 -3.54 6.08
C ASP A 170 15.87 -2.24 5.83
N LEU A 171 15.01 -2.21 4.80
CA LEU A 171 14.13 -1.08 4.49
C LEU A 171 12.84 -1.15 5.32
N ASP A 172 12.38 0.01 5.79
CA ASP A 172 11.21 0.17 6.66
C ASP A 172 10.03 0.92 6.01
N LYS A 173 10.30 1.79 5.03
CA LYS A 173 9.29 2.64 4.37
C LYS A 173 8.22 1.86 3.62
N LEU A 174 6.95 2.09 3.98
CA LEU A 174 5.78 1.45 3.39
C LEU A 174 5.50 1.91 1.95
N SER A 175 5.97 3.10 1.55
CA SER A 175 6.04 3.52 0.13
C SER A 175 6.80 2.54 -0.78
N GLY A 176 7.55 1.58 -0.22
CA GLY A 176 8.07 0.43 -0.96
C GLY A 176 7.02 -0.43 -1.67
N PHE A 177 5.75 -0.36 -1.24
CA PHE A 177 4.63 -1.04 -1.87
C PHE A 177 3.98 -0.23 -3.01
N ASP A 178 4.38 1.02 -3.22
CA ASP A 178 3.76 1.91 -4.20
C ASP A 178 3.83 1.37 -5.63
N GLY A 179 2.75 1.58 -6.38
CA GLY A 179 2.62 1.15 -7.77
C GLY A 179 2.36 -0.35 -7.96
N SER A 180 2.48 -1.17 -6.90
CA SER A 180 2.14 -2.60 -6.89
C SER A 180 0.62 -2.84 -6.95
N ASN A 181 0.22 -4.05 -7.31
CA ASN A 181 -1.18 -4.46 -7.28
C ASN A 181 -1.60 -4.71 -5.83
N PRO A 182 -2.55 -3.96 -5.25
CA PRO A 182 -2.92 -4.10 -3.84
C PRO A 182 -3.64 -5.42 -3.50
N ASN A 183 -4.19 -6.14 -4.49
CA ASN A 183 -4.93 -7.38 -4.25
C ASN A 183 -3.96 -8.56 -4.03
N GLY A 184 -4.32 -9.44 -3.10
CA GLY A 184 -3.54 -10.62 -2.73
C GLY A 184 -3.28 -10.68 -1.23
N PRO A 185 -2.45 -11.63 -0.79
CA PRO A 185 -2.09 -11.78 0.61
C PRO A 185 -1.17 -10.63 1.05
N TRP A 186 -1.53 -9.98 2.15
CA TRP A 186 -0.64 -9.12 2.94
C TRP A 186 -0.32 -9.88 4.21
N GLN A 187 0.96 -10.10 4.48
CA GLN A 187 1.42 -10.97 5.55
C GLN A 187 2.26 -10.18 6.54
N LEU A 188 1.92 -10.33 7.82
CA LEU A 188 2.66 -9.79 8.94
C LEU A 188 3.47 -10.92 9.57
N TRP A 189 4.78 -10.71 9.65
CA TRP A 189 5.73 -11.62 10.27
C TRP A 189 6.23 -10.94 11.54
N ILE A 190 6.10 -11.60 12.67
CA ILE A 190 6.57 -11.08 13.95
C ILE A 190 7.53 -12.09 14.57
N ARG A 191 8.64 -11.60 15.09
CA ARG A 191 9.62 -12.38 15.82
C ARG A 191 9.98 -11.65 17.11
N ASP A 192 10.10 -12.43 18.18
CA ASP A 192 10.83 -12.03 19.38
C ASP A 192 12.29 -12.51 19.26
N SER A 193 13.25 -11.60 19.42
CA SER A 193 14.67 -11.90 19.24
C SER A 193 15.41 -12.38 20.48
N LEU A 194 14.91 -12.07 21.68
CA LEU A 194 15.54 -12.39 22.95
C LEU A 194 14.58 -13.19 23.84
N GLY A 195 15.15 -13.96 24.77
CA GLY A 195 14.37 -14.82 25.65
C GLY A 195 13.73 -14.06 26.81
N ASP A 196 13.08 -14.80 27.69
CA ASP A 196 12.62 -14.39 29.04
C ASP A 196 11.33 -13.57 29.08
N TYR A 197 10.90 -12.98 27.97
CA TYR A 197 9.68 -12.20 27.91
C TYR A 197 8.72 -12.72 26.84
N VAL A 198 7.45 -12.48 27.08
CA VAL A 198 6.39 -12.76 26.12
C VAL A 198 5.50 -11.53 26.02
N GLY A 199 4.76 -11.45 24.93
CA GLY A 199 3.75 -10.45 24.70
C GLY A 199 2.82 -10.84 23.58
N GLN A 200 2.16 -9.84 23.03
CA GLN A 200 1.05 -10.06 22.12
C GLN A 200 0.72 -8.86 21.24
N VAL A 201 -0.06 -9.13 20.20
CA VAL A 201 -0.91 -8.17 19.50
C VAL A 201 -2.35 -8.68 19.62
N ASP A 202 -3.02 -8.33 20.72
CA ASP A 202 -4.28 -8.98 21.15
C ASP A 202 -5.46 -8.66 20.20
N GLY A 203 -5.54 -7.43 19.72
CA GLY A 203 -6.57 -7.00 18.76
C GLY A 203 -6.22 -7.32 17.30
N GLY A 204 -5.13 -8.07 17.06
CA GLY A 204 -4.58 -8.34 15.75
C GLY A 204 -4.11 -7.06 15.03
N TRP A 205 -4.24 -7.04 13.71
CA TRP A 205 -3.71 -5.94 12.90
C TRP A 205 -4.60 -5.60 11.71
N SER A 206 -4.32 -4.43 11.13
CA SER A 206 -4.96 -3.99 9.89
C SER A 206 -3.98 -3.35 8.94
N VAL A 207 -4.26 -3.47 7.64
CA VAL A 207 -3.62 -2.68 6.59
C VAL A 207 -4.67 -1.74 5.98
N THR A 208 -4.35 -0.45 5.95
CA THR A 208 -5.12 0.55 5.23
C THR A 208 -4.39 0.86 3.93
N ILE A 209 -5.08 0.70 2.82
CA ILE A 209 -4.50 0.84 1.48
C ILE A 209 -5.26 1.94 0.76
N LYS A 210 -4.53 2.98 0.36
CA LYS A 210 -4.97 3.95 -0.62
C LYS A 210 -4.47 3.51 -1.98
N ALA A 211 -5.37 3.38 -2.94
CA ALA A 211 -5.01 2.92 -4.27
C ALA A 211 -5.76 3.66 -5.37
N ARG A 212 -5.10 3.81 -6.51
CA ARG A 212 -5.75 4.19 -7.77
C ARG A 212 -6.39 2.95 -8.38
N VAL A 213 -7.68 3.01 -8.68
CA VAL A 213 -8.45 1.90 -9.28
C VAL A 213 -9.19 2.36 -10.52
N LEU A 214 -9.42 1.44 -11.46
CA LEU A 214 -10.29 1.69 -12.61
C LEU A 214 -11.74 1.83 -12.12
N ARG A 215 -12.47 2.82 -12.66
CA ARG A 215 -13.89 3.01 -12.36
C ARG A 215 -14.75 1.81 -12.79
#